data_AF-A0A530M1I5-F1
#
_entry.id   AF-A0A530M1I5-F1
#
_cell.length_a   1.000
_cell.length_b   1.000
_cell.length_c   1.000
_cell.angle_alpha   90.00
_cell.angle_beta   90.00
_cell.angle_gamma   90.00
#
_symmetry.space_group_name_H-M   'P 1'
#
loop_
_entity.id
_entity.type
_entity.pdbx_description
1 polymer ?
#
loop_
_entity_poly.entity_id
_entity_poly.type
_entity_poly.pdbx_seq_one_letter_code
_entity_poly.pdbx_strand_id
1 'polypeptide(L)' 'SYYDLPPVLNWLTGNIGVHHVHHLSAKVPCYRLQEVLRDYPELREIGRVTLLDSLRCVKLALWDESRSKLVSFREARMTA' A
#
# COMPACT_ATOMS: atom_id res chain seq x y z
N SER A 1 -1.79 4.80 -4.59
CA SER A 1 -0.75 4.03 -3.88
C SER A 1 -0.57 2.69 -4.56
N TYR A 2 0.67 2.21 -4.63
CA TYR A 2 1.03 0.90 -5.15
C TYR A 2 1.30 -0.06 -3.99
N TYR A 3 0.52 -1.13 -3.86
CA TYR A 3 0.82 -2.19 -2.89
C TYR A 3 1.70 -3.24 -3.57
N ASP A 4 2.98 -3.22 -3.21
CA ASP A 4 3.99 -4.13 -3.74
C ASP A 4 3.91 -5.49 -3.02
N LEU A 5 3.19 -6.39 -3.66
CA LEU A 5 2.94 -7.75 -3.21
C LEU A 5 3.77 -8.76 -4.02
N PRO A 6 4.21 -9.88 -3.40
CA PRO A 6 4.73 -11.03 -4.13
C PRO A 6 3.72 -11.55 -5.18
N PRO A 7 4.18 -12.19 -6.28
CA PRO A 7 3.31 -12.65 -7.37
C PRO A 7 2.13 -13.52 -6.94
N VAL A 8 2.33 -14.40 -5.95
CA VAL A 8 1.26 -15.27 -5.41
C VAL A 8 0.15 -14.44 -4.76
N LEU A 9 0.50 -13.41 -3.99
CA LEU A 9 -0.47 -12.53 -3.35
C LEU A 9 -1.12 -11.57 -4.36
N ASN A 10 -0.38 -11.10 -5.36
CA ASN A 10 -0.97 -10.35 -6.48
C ASN A 10 -2.02 -11.16 -7.23
N TRP A 11 -1.74 -12.44 -7.51
CA TRP A 11 -2.72 -13.34 -8.13
C TRP A 11 -3.94 -13.55 -7.23
N LEU A 12 -3.71 -13.88 -5.96
CA LEU A 12 -4.78 -14.14 -4.99
C LEU A 12 -5.72 -12.94 -4.81
N THR A 13 -5.14 -11.73 -4.79
CA THR A 13 -5.88 -10.48 -4.58
C THR A 13 -6.38 -9.83 -5.87
N GLY A 14 -6.15 -10.44 -7.04
CA GLY A 14 -6.56 -9.89 -8.32
C GLY A 14 -5.87 -8.56 -8.65
N ASN A 15 -4.58 -8.43 -8.37
CA ASN A 15 -3.77 -7.22 -8.59
C ASN A 15 -4.32 -5.95 -7.92
N ILE A 16 -5.03 -6.09 -6.78
CA ILE A 16 -5.58 -4.94 -6.05
C ILE A 16 -4.51 -3.89 -5.70
N GLY A 17 -3.25 -4.31 -5.53
CA GLY A 17 -2.14 -3.40 -5.27
C GLY A 17 -1.86 -2.42 -6.41
N VAL A 18 -2.26 -2.75 -7.63
CA VAL A 18 -2.09 -1.92 -8.84
C VAL A 18 -3.35 -1.11 -9.16
N HIS A 19 -4.36 -1.14 -8.28
CA HIS A 19 -5.66 -0.51 -8.55
C HIS A 19 -5.58 1.01 -8.76
N HIS A 20 -4.53 1.68 -8.28
CA HIS A 20 -4.28 3.09 -8.58
C HIS A 20 -4.11 3.38 -10.09
N VAL A 21 -3.53 2.44 -10.85
CA VAL A 21 -3.46 2.54 -12.33
C VAL A 21 -4.85 2.43 -12.94
N HIS A 22 -5.71 1.58 -12.39
CA HIS A 22 -7.08 1.44 -12.84
C HIS A 22 -7.89 2.72 -12.57
N HIS A 23 -7.68 3.39 -11.43
CA HIS A 23 -8.27 4.70 -11.18
C HIS A 23 -7.75 5.80 -12.12
N LEU A 24 -6.47 5.73 -12.51
CA LEU A 24 -5.89 6.66 -13.49
C LEU A 24 -6.48 6.45 -14.89
N SER A 25 -6.72 5.19 -15.28
CA SER A 25 -7.34 4.85 -16.56
C SER A 25 -8.18 3.58 -16.43
N ALA A 26 -9.50 3.76 -16.25
CA ALA A 26 -10.46 2.67 -16.12
C ALA A 26 -10.58 1.79 -17.39
N LYS A 27 -10.02 2.26 -18.52
CA LYS A 27 -9.96 1.50 -19.79
C LYS A 27 -8.95 0.35 -19.73
N VAL A 28 -7.98 0.40 -18.82
CA VAL A 28 -6.99 -0.66 -18.69
C VAL A 28 -7.63 -1.84 -17.97
N PRO A 29 -7.72 -3.02 -18.62
CA PRO A 29 -8.28 -4.20 -17.99
C PRO A 29 -7.32 -4.77 -16.93
N CYS A 30 -7.88 -5.44 -15.91
CA CYS A 30 -7.13 -5.93 -14.75
C CYS A 30 -5.89 -6.77 -15.12
N TYR A 31 -6.01 -7.64 -16.13
CA TYR A 31 -4.91 -8.51 -16.57
C TYR A 31 -3.73 -7.77 -17.22
N ARG A 32 -3.89 -6.51 -17.62
CA ARG A 32 -2.82 -5.67 -18.19
C ARG A 32 -2.22 -4.67 -17.20
N LEU A 33 -2.75 -4.57 -15.99
CA LEU A 33 -2.26 -3.60 -15.00
C LEU A 33 -0.77 -3.80 -14.68
N GLN A 34 -0.31 -5.05 -14.64
CA GLN A 34 1.11 -5.37 -14.41
C GLN A 34 2.00 -4.98 -15.61
N GLU A 35 1.49 -5.06 -16.84
CA GLU A 35 2.21 -4.58 -18.04
C GLU A 35 2.39 -3.07 -17.97
N VAL A 36 1.36 -2.32 -17.57
CA VAL A 36 1.45 -0.86 -17.40
C VAL A 36 2.52 -0.50 -16.37
N LEU A 37 2.58 -1.18 -15.23
CA LEU A 37 3.65 -0.93 -14.26
C LEU A 37 5.05 -1.27 -14.79
N ARG A 38 5.17 -2.25 -15.68
CA ARG A 38 6.46 -2.60 -16.31
C ARG A 38 6.89 -1.52 -17.31
N ASP A 39 5.95 -1.03 -18.11
CA ASP A 39 6.22 -0.10 -19.19
C ASP A 39 6.38 1.34 -18.69
N TYR A 40 5.77 1.67 -17.55
CA TYR A 40 5.84 2.97 -16.87
C TYR A 40 6.37 2.80 -15.43
N PRO A 41 7.69 2.59 -15.25
CA PRO A 41 8.29 2.32 -13.94
C PRO A 41 8.08 3.46 -12.92
N GLU A 42 7.89 4.70 -13.37
CA GLU A 42 7.58 5.85 -12.52
C GLU A 42 6.29 5.65 -11.71
N LEU A 43 5.33 4.86 -12.21
CA LEU A 43 4.09 4.56 -11.48
C LEU A 43 4.33 3.62 -10.29
N ARG A 44 5.42 2.84 -10.29
CA ARG A 44 5.77 1.94 -9.18
C ARG A 44 6.28 2.68 -7.95
N GLU A 45 6.86 3.86 -8.14
CA GLU A 45 7.44 4.63 -7.03
C GLU A 45 6.40 5.49 -6.30
N ILE A 46 5.19 5.64 -6.87
CA ILE A 46 4.14 6.48 -6.30
C ILE A 46 3.41 5.75 -5.16
N GLY A 47 3.68 6.20 -3.93
CA GLY A 47 3.00 5.71 -2.74
C GLY A 47 3.13 4.20 -2.59
N ARG A 48 4.35 3.68 -2.83
CA ARG A 48 4.71 2.28 -2.69
C ARG A 48 4.62 1.87 -1.23
N VAL A 49 3.88 0.80 -0.98
CA VAL A 49 3.78 0.15 0.33
C VAL A 49 4.16 -1.31 0.12
N THR A 50 5.07 -1.85 0.92
CA THR A 50 5.40 -3.28 0.86
C THR A 50 4.60 -4.08 1.88
N LEU A 51 4.55 -5.40 1.72
CA LEU A 51 3.93 -6.28 2.72
C LEU A 51 4.54 -6.08 4.12
N LEU A 52 5.85 -5.84 4.21
CA LEU A 52 6.53 -5.60 5.48
C LEU A 52 6.10 -4.27 6.10
N ASP A 53 5.93 -3.23 5.29
CA ASP A 53 5.41 -1.95 5.77
C ASP A 53 3.98 -2.09 6.29
N SER A 54 3.12 -2.83 5.58
CA SER A 54 1.77 -3.15 6.05
C SER A 54 1.79 -3.84 7.41
N LEU A 55 2.63 -4.86 7.60
CA LEU A 55 2.78 -5.55 8.89
C LEU A 55 3.27 -4.63 10.01
N ARG A 56 4.12 -3.65 9.69
CA ARG A 56 4.55 -2.62 10.66
C ARG A 56 3.41 -1.68 11.02
N CYS A 57 2.54 -1.33 10.08
CA CYS A 57 1.41 -0.43 10.29
C CYS A 57 0.27 -1.06 11.10
N VAL A 58 0.08 -2.38 11.08
CA VAL A 58 -1.03 -3.06 11.83
C VAL A 58 -1.07 -2.68 13.31
N LYS A 59 0.09 -2.42 13.92
CA LYS A 59 0.22 -2.07 15.33
C LYS A 59 -0.02 -0.58 15.62
N LEU A 60 -0.07 0.28 14.60
CA LEU A 60 -0.33 1.71 14.72
C LEU A 60 -1.85 1.96 14.75
N ALA A 61 -2.44 1.81 15.94
CA ALA A 61 -3.90 1.76 16.12
C ALA A 61 -4.51 3.04 16.71
N LEU A 62 -3.69 3.93 17.27
CA LEU A 62 -4.15 5.14 17.96
C LEU A 62 -3.61 6.39 17.27
N TRP A 63 -4.37 7.47 17.26
CA TRP A 63 -3.91 8.78 16.81
C TRP A 63 -3.45 9.60 18.02
N ASP A 64 -2.19 10.01 18.02
CA ASP A 64 -1.63 10.94 19.00
C ASP A 64 -1.77 12.37 18.45
N GLU A 65 -2.68 13.14 19.02
CA GLU A 65 -2.95 14.53 18.61
C GLU A 65 -1.78 15.47 18.85
N SER A 66 -1.01 15.25 19.93
CA SER A 66 0.11 16.13 20.29
C SER A 66 1.26 16.02 19.29
N ARG A 67 1.45 14.82 18.73
CA ARG A 67 2.52 14.51 17.77
C ARG A 67 2.03 14.42 16.33
N SER A 68 0.72 14.49 16.10
CA SER A 68 0.06 14.29 14.80
C SER A 68 0.50 13.01 14.09
N LYS A 69 0.52 11.89 14.83
CA LYS A 69 1.03 10.60 14.34
C LYS A 69 0.17 9.43 14.80
N LEU A 70 0.12 8.37 13.98
CA LEU A 70 -0.38 7.08 14.43
C LEU A 70 0.67 6.39 15.31
N VAL A 71 0.23 5.86 16.45
CA VAL A 71 1.06 5.20 17.47
C VAL A 71 0.43 3.87 17.89
N SER A 72 1.27 2.97 18.41
CA SER A 72 0.80 1.74 19.03
C SER A 72 0.29 1.95 20.46
N PHE A 73 -0.51 1.01 20.95
CA PHE A 73 -0.92 0.98 22.37
C PHE A 73 0.28 0.99 23.33
N ARG A 74 1.39 0.36 22.94
CA ARG A 74 2.64 0.35 23.72
C ARG A 74 3.25 1.75 23.81
N GLU A 75 3.33 2.46 22.69
CA GLU A 75 3.87 3.84 22.63
C GLU A 75 2.98 4.82 23.41
N ALA A 76 1.66 4.70 23.29
CA ALA A 76 0.72 5.51 24.05
C ALA A 76 0.91 5.32 25.57
N ARG A 77 1.12 4.08 26.04
CA ARG A 77 1.38 3.77 27.46
C ARG A 77 2.71 4.30 28.01
N MET A 78 3.70 4.57 27.16
CA MET A 78 4.98 5.14 27.58
C MET A 78 4.96 6.68 27.58
N THR A 79 3.97 7.26 26.91
CA THR A 79 3.83 8.72 26.73
C THR A 79 2.74 9.29 27.65
N ALA A 80 1.85 8.43 28.17
CA ALA A 80 0.91 8.72 29.26
C ALA A 80 1.62 8.76 30.62
#